data_AF-D5GQ15-F1
#
_entry.id   AF-D5GQ15-F1
#
_cell.length_a   1.000
_cell.length_b   1.000
_cell.length_c   1.000
_cell.angle_alpha   90.00
_cell.angle_beta   90.00
_cell.angle_gamma   90.00
#
_symmetry.space_group_name_H-M   'P 1'
#
loop_
_entity.id
_entity.type
_entity.pdbx_description
1 polymer ?
#
loop_
_entity_poly.entity_id
_entity_poly.type
_entity_poly.pdbx_seq_one_letter_code
_entity_poly.pdbx_strand_id
1 'polypeptide(L)'
;MANYDQAPLNTPVFVKYPNTLQFPGFKKEALKIRSRELRAKGHKLALPAKADFRGTVKIHGANTTLVFRDCNNLANVTIQSRNKILLRPPGNGDDNGVAEFLAGVPLDNLAQSVFGAKKAKFRTLIIAGEFAGKGIHKGTGVSGLERFFMVFNICVDDLWQDMGRLSDVALPGYRVFNIMNYKTFKVAINLNADTAAAERQMMEYTKEVANVCPVAKALGGSGIGEGIVWTMLVPIRHHRPSVLGFKTKSDIFLATAYAPRAPPTAPVTQEPKTIVDEFVSYAVGQRRLEQGVEYMAEMGIPLKAENVKSFTRWVIDDTLKEEAEQMKVTKAHPSLVCVKIGNLARDWFDKYLEKVSVEGKKVQE
;
A
#
# COMPACT_ATOMS: atom_id res chain seq x y z
N MET A 1 -41.75 -6.90 -33.08
CA MET A 1 -41.25 -7.02 -31.70
C MET A 1 -39.75 -7.24 -31.79
N ALA A 2 -38.97 -6.16 -31.71
CA ALA A 2 -37.52 -6.25 -31.76
C ALA A 2 -37.02 -6.56 -30.35
N ASN A 3 -36.31 -7.67 -30.20
CA ASN A 3 -35.60 -8.02 -28.96
C ASN A 3 -34.67 -6.86 -28.61
N TYR A 4 -34.95 -6.23 -27.46
CA TYR A 4 -33.96 -5.46 -26.73
C TYR A 4 -32.93 -6.47 -26.22
N ASP A 5 -31.91 -6.76 -27.03
CA ASP A 5 -30.72 -7.43 -26.55
C ASP A 5 -30.13 -6.60 -25.42
N GLN A 6 -30.19 -7.18 -24.23
CA GLN A 6 -29.63 -6.65 -23.01
C GLN A 6 -28.17 -6.28 -23.27
N ALA A 7 -27.83 -5.00 -23.00
CA ALA A 7 -26.44 -4.58 -22.92
C ALA A 7 -25.69 -5.58 -22.01
N PRO A 8 -24.50 -6.07 -22.41
CA PRO A 8 -23.82 -7.10 -21.66
C PRO A 8 -23.62 -6.61 -20.22
N LEU A 9 -24.03 -7.43 -19.23
CA LEU A 9 -23.66 -7.22 -17.84
C LEU A 9 -22.13 -7.10 -17.81
N ASN A 10 -21.62 -5.87 -17.69
CA ASN A 10 -20.19 -5.60 -17.64
C ASN A 10 -19.61 -6.34 -16.44
N THR A 11 -18.96 -7.48 -16.67
CA THR A 11 -18.21 -8.19 -15.64
C THR A 11 -17.24 -7.19 -15.00
N PRO A 12 -17.25 -7.04 -13.66
CA PRO A 12 -16.35 -6.11 -12.98
C PRO A 12 -14.89 -6.39 -13.35
N VAL A 13 -14.20 -5.39 -13.91
CA VAL A 13 -12.76 -5.51 -14.25
C VAL A 13 -11.92 -5.09 -13.03
N PHE A 14 -10.88 -5.85 -12.70
CA PHE A 14 -9.99 -5.51 -11.60
C PHE A 14 -9.10 -4.32 -12.00
N VAL A 15 -8.88 -3.35 -11.08
CA VAL A 15 -8.01 -2.20 -11.31
C VAL A 15 -6.97 -2.13 -10.20
N LYS A 16 -5.72 -2.44 -10.56
CA LYS A 16 -4.63 -2.47 -9.60
C LYS A 16 -4.25 -1.06 -9.16
N TYR A 17 -4.27 -0.80 -7.85
CA TYR A 17 -3.74 0.44 -7.30
C TYR A 17 -2.21 0.52 -7.52
N PRO A 18 -1.67 1.70 -7.94
CA PRO A 18 -0.25 1.84 -8.21
C PRO A 18 0.64 1.53 -7.01
N ASN A 19 1.80 0.91 -7.27
CA ASN A 19 2.79 0.70 -6.21
C ASN A 19 3.42 2.02 -5.77
N THR A 20 3.58 2.21 -4.46
CA THR A 20 4.32 3.33 -3.89
C THR A 20 5.80 2.95 -3.72
N LEU A 21 6.68 3.67 -4.41
CA LEU A 21 8.14 3.45 -4.42
C LEU A 21 8.81 3.96 -3.14
N GLN A 22 10.04 3.52 -2.87
CA GLN A 22 10.95 4.22 -1.96
C GLN A 22 11.54 5.45 -2.66
N PHE A 23 12.07 6.42 -1.90
CA PHE A 23 12.57 7.69 -2.46
C PHE A 23 13.61 7.53 -3.58
N PRO A 24 14.66 6.68 -3.47
CA PRO A 24 15.64 6.51 -4.55
C PRO A 24 15.01 6.01 -5.86
N GLY A 25 14.10 5.03 -5.75
CA GLY A 25 13.36 4.49 -6.90
C GLY A 25 12.46 5.55 -7.55
N PHE A 26 11.77 6.34 -6.73
CA PHE A 26 10.97 7.47 -7.22
C PHE A 26 11.82 8.53 -7.92
N LYS A 27 12.94 8.96 -7.32
CA LYS A 27 13.84 9.97 -7.91
C LYS A 27 14.27 9.54 -9.31
N LYS A 28 14.68 8.28 -9.47
CA LYS A 28 15.07 7.71 -10.76
C LYS A 28 13.93 7.74 -11.79
N GLU A 29 12.74 7.27 -11.40
CA GLU A 29 11.59 7.23 -12.32
C GLU A 29 11.10 8.64 -12.69
N ALA A 30 11.04 9.56 -11.73
CA ALA A 30 10.67 10.95 -11.97
C ALA A 30 11.64 11.64 -12.94
N LEU A 31 12.94 11.44 -12.77
CA LEU A 31 13.97 11.97 -13.68
C LEU A 31 13.89 11.35 -15.08
N LYS A 32 13.59 10.04 -15.18
CA LYS A 32 13.37 9.36 -16.45
C LYS A 32 12.18 9.93 -17.20
N ILE A 33 11.06 10.16 -16.51
CA ILE A 33 9.87 10.77 -17.10
C ILE A 33 10.17 12.19 -17.56
N ARG A 34 10.76 13.01 -16.68
CA ARG A 34 11.17 14.39 -17.01
C ARG A 34 12.06 14.41 -18.25
N SER A 35 13.09 13.56 -18.32
CA SER A 35 14.01 13.49 -19.45
C SER A 35 13.30 13.19 -20.77
N ARG A 36 12.34 12.26 -20.76
CA ARG A 36 11.50 11.94 -21.93
C ARG A 36 10.63 13.12 -22.34
N GLU A 37 9.97 13.78 -21.38
CA GLU A 37 9.09 14.91 -21.65
C GLU A 37 9.83 16.16 -22.10
N LEU A 38 11.05 16.40 -21.59
CA LEU A 38 11.92 17.48 -22.06
C LEU A 38 12.22 17.34 -23.55
N ARG A 39 12.57 16.13 -23.99
CA ARG A 39 12.82 15.85 -25.42
C ARG A 39 11.57 15.99 -26.28
N ALA A 40 10.43 15.52 -25.79
CA ALA A 40 9.20 15.45 -26.59
C ALA A 40 8.39 16.76 -26.63
N LYS A 41 8.40 17.55 -25.55
CA LYS A 41 7.46 18.66 -25.33
C LYS A 41 8.12 19.93 -24.78
N GLY A 42 9.43 19.92 -24.51
CA GLY A 42 10.19 21.06 -24.01
C GLY A 42 10.01 21.35 -22.52
N HIS A 43 10.72 22.39 -22.04
CA HIS A 43 10.86 22.71 -20.61
C HIS A 43 9.56 23.04 -19.89
N LYS A 44 8.61 23.72 -20.56
CA LYS A 44 7.36 24.18 -19.93
C LYS A 44 6.39 23.04 -19.59
N LEU A 45 6.43 21.95 -20.36
CA LEU A 45 5.50 20.82 -20.24
C LEU A 45 6.12 19.61 -19.54
N ALA A 46 7.45 19.57 -19.41
CA ALA A 46 8.13 18.52 -18.66
C ALA A 46 7.85 18.61 -17.16
N LEU A 47 7.75 17.44 -16.52
CA LEU A 47 7.64 17.28 -15.08
C LEU A 47 8.71 18.11 -14.36
N PRO A 48 8.35 18.98 -13.40
CA PRO A 48 9.31 19.91 -12.81
C PRO A 48 10.41 19.18 -12.02
N ALA A 49 11.65 19.66 -12.14
CA ALA A 49 12.77 19.13 -11.35
C ALA A 49 12.67 19.51 -9.87
N LYS A 50 12.16 20.72 -9.58
CA LYS A 50 11.90 21.21 -8.23
C LYS A 50 10.40 21.21 -7.99
N ALA A 51 9.95 20.55 -6.93
CA ALA A 51 8.55 20.51 -6.55
C ALA A 51 8.37 20.44 -5.03
N ASP A 52 7.21 20.89 -4.58
CA ASP A 52 6.73 20.63 -3.23
C ASP A 52 6.14 19.23 -3.16
N PHE A 53 6.36 18.55 -2.04
CA PHE A 53 5.78 17.26 -1.72
C PHE A 53 4.95 17.39 -0.46
N ARG A 54 3.75 16.80 -0.49
CA ARG A 54 2.90 16.65 0.68
C ARG A 54 3.06 15.26 1.26
N GLY A 55 3.40 15.18 2.53
CA GLY A 55 3.43 13.95 3.30
C GLY A 55 2.11 13.73 4.04
N THR A 56 1.57 12.51 3.98
CA THR A 56 0.45 12.05 4.80
C THR A 56 0.85 10.79 5.56
N VAL A 57 0.23 10.55 6.72
CA VAL A 57 0.53 9.37 7.53
C VAL A 57 0.24 8.11 6.72
N LYS A 58 1.22 7.21 6.63
CA LYS A 58 1.03 5.88 6.06
C LYS A 58 0.28 5.02 7.08
N ILE A 59 -0.99 4.74 6.79
CA ILE A 59 -1.80 3.83 7.60
C ILE A 59 -1.31 2.40 7.37
N HIS A 60 -1.23 1.62 8.46
CA HIS A 60 -0.99 0.19 8.39
C HIS A 60 -2.34 -0.54 8.45
N GLY A 61 -2.79 -1.03 7.30
CA GLY A 61 -4.05 -1.74 7.16
C GLY A 61 -4.06 -2.59 5.89
N ALA A 62 -5.26 -2.87 5.40
CA ALA A 62 -5.51 -3.54 4.15
C ALA A 62 -5.95 -2.53 3.10
N ASN A 63 -5.24 -2.49 1.96
CA ASN A 63 -5.64 -1.64 0.85
C ASN A 63 -7.05 -2.00 0.37
N THR A 64 -7.90 -0.99 0.26
CA THR A 64 -9.28 -1.12 -0.20
C THR A 64 -9.56 -0.04 -1.24
N THR A 65 -10.10 -0.45 -2.38
CA THR A 65 -10.39 0.45 -3.50
C THR A 65 -11.85 0.31 -3.92
N LEU A 66 -12.53 1.45 -4.04
CA LEU A 66 -13.88 1.56 -4.56
C LEU A 66 -13.82 2.02 -6.01
N VAL A 67 -14.41 1.27 -6.93
CA VAL A 67 -14.39 1.59 -8.36
C VAL A 67 -15.82 1.76 -8.86
N PHE A 68 -16.12 2.97 -9.34
CA PHE A 68 -17.38 3.35 -9.95
C PHE A 68 -17.17 3.53 -11.46
N ARG A 69 -18.07 2.94 -12.26
CA ARG A 69 -17.99 2.99 -13.74
C ARG A 69 -19.24 3.54 -14.40
N ASP A 70 -20.25 3.85 -13.60
CA ASP A 70 -21.49 4.42 -14.06
C ASP A 70 -21.81 5.63 -13.18
N CYS A 71 -21.65 6.83 -13.74
CA CYS A 71 -21.97 8.07 -13.04
C CYS A 71 -23.49 8.28 -12.83
N ASN A 72 -24.35 7.50 -13.50
CA ASN A 72 -25.80 7.51 -13.28
C ASN A 72 -26.26 6.46 -12.26
N ASN A 73 -25.39 5.51 -11.89
CA ASN A 73 -25.68 4.47 -10.91
C ASN A 73 -24.49 4.24 -9.98
N LEU A 74 -24.34 5.16 -9.01
CA LEU A 74 -23.27 5.09 -8.01
C LEU A 74 -23.40 3.90 -7.04
N ALA A 75 -24.58 3.28 -6.95
CA ALA A 75 -24.77 2.06 -6.15
C ALA A 75 -24.03 0.84 -6.73
N ASN A 76 -23.75 0.84 -8.04
CA ASN A 76 -22.98 -0.20 -8.73
C ASN A 76 -21.46 -0.03 -8.56
N VAL A 77 -21.02 0.04 -7.31
CA VAL A 77 -19.61 0.11 -6.92
C VAL A 77 -18.96 -1.28 -6.93
N THR A 78 -17.75 -1.37 -7.46
CA THR A 78 -16.89 -2.55 -7.28
C THR A 78 -15.95 -2.31 -6.11
N ILE A 79 -15.94 -3.19 -5.12
CA ILE A 79 -14.99 -3.14 -4.00
C ILE A 79 -13.83 -4.09 -4.32
N GLN A 80 -12.60 -3.62 -4.13
CA GLN A 80 -11.39 -4.37 -4.46
C GLN A 80 -10.40 -4.30 -3.29
N SER A 81 -9.72 -5.41 -3.04
CA SER A 81 -8.49 -5.40 -2.26
C SER A 81 -7.32 -4.95 -3.14
N ARG A 82 -6.09 -5.09 -2.66
CA ARG A 82 -4.89 -4.83 -3.46
C ARG A 82 -4.76 -5.74 -4.67
N ASN A 83 -5.27 -6.97 -4.56
CA ASN A 83 -4.97 -8.05 -5.49
C ASN A 83 -6.20 -8.69 -6.14
N LYS A 84 -7.41 -8.51 -5.59
CA LYS A 84 -8.64 -9.11 -6.13
C LYS A 84 -9.86 -8.20 -5.99
N ILE A 85 -10.90 -8.51 -6.76
CA ILE A 85 -12.25 -7.97 -6.54
C ILE A 85 -12.88 -8.74 -5.37
N LEU A 86 -13.50 -8.02 -4.44
CA LEU A 86 -14.28 -8.62 -3.37
C LEU A 86 -15.70 -8.91 -3.89
N LEU A 87 -16.10 -10.19 -3.89
CA LEU A 87 -17.43 -10.61 -4.35
C LEU A 87 -18.52 -10.15 -3.35
N ARG A 88 -19.70 -9.79 -3.88
CA ARG A 88 -20.92 -9.51 -3.10
C ARG A 88 -21.99 -10.56 -3.41
N PRO A 89 -22.75 -11.08 -2.43
CA PRO A 89 -22.71 -10.77 -0.99
C PRO A 89 -21.40 -11.25 -0.31
N PRO A 90 -21.07 -10.75 0.90
CA PRO A 90 -19.88 -11.17 1.63
C PRO A 90 -19.84 -12.70 1.75
N GLY A 91 -18.79 -13.33 1.23
CA GLY A 91 -18.57 -14.78 1.28
C GLY A 91 -17.12 -15.10 1.66
N ASN A 92 -16.64 -16.32 1.36
CA ASN A 92 -15.28 -16.83 1.65
C ASN A 92 -14.12 -16.09 0.93
N GLY A 93 -14.22 -14.80 0.67
CA GLY A 93 -13.17 -13.97 0.06
C GLY A 93 -13.07 -12.56 0.62
N ASP A 94 -13.79 -12.21 1.69
CA ASP A 94 -13.67 -10.95 2.41
C ASP A 94 -12.83 -11.13 3.69
N ASP A 95 -11.54 -11.41 3.51
CA ASP A 95 -10.65 -11.89 4.58
C ASP A 95 -10.52 -10.92 5.77
N ASN A 96 -10.80 -9.63 5.53
CA ASN A 96 -10.73 -8.56 6.52
C ASN A 96 -12.11 -8.01 6.94
N GLY A 97 -13.22 -8.51 6.39
CA GLY A 97 -14.57 -7.98 6.65
C GLY A 97 -14.80 -6.57 6.06
N VAL A 98 -14.11 -6.24 4.97
CA VAL A 98 -14.18 -4.94 4.28
C VAL A 98 -15.54 -4.76 3.61
N ALA A 99 -16.00 -5.77 2.86
CA ALA A 99 -17.26 -5.71 2.14
C ALA A 99 -18.45 -5.67 3.12
N GLU A 100 -18.35 -6.42 4.22
CA GLU A 100 -19.31 -6.35 5.32
C GLU A 100 -19.37 -4.95 5.95
N PHE A 101 -18.22 -4.38 6.33
CA PHE A 101 -18.15 -3.03 6.90
C PHE A 101 -18.75 -1.98 5.97
N LEU A 102 -18.43 -2.03 4.67
CA LEU A 102 -18.87 -1.03 3.70
C LEU A 102 -20.34 -1.21 3.27
N ALA A 103 -20.98 -2.34 3.56
CA ALA A 103 -22.37 -2.59 3.18
C ALA A 103 -23.36 -1.59 3.82
N GLY A 104 -23.05 -1.09 5.02
CA GLY A 104 -23.85 -0.08 5.72
C GLY A 104 -23.49 1.37 5.41
N VAL A 105 -22.51 1.61 4.52
CA VAL A 105 -21.99 2.96 4.21
C VAL A 105 -22.67 3.50 2.95
N PRO A 106 -23.15 4.76 2.92
CA PRO A 106 -23.70 5.37 1.72
C PRO A 106 -22.57 5.77 0.75
N LEU A 107 -22.04 4.77 0.02
CA LEU A 107 -20.90 4.94 -0.89
C LEU A 107 -21.21 5.83 -2.10
N ASP A 108 -22.48 5.95 -2.47
CA ASP A 108 -22.99 6.91 -3.44
C ASP A 108 -22.81 8.36 -2.97
N ASN A 109 -23.12 8.65 -1.70
CA ASN A 109 -22.85 9.96 -1.10
C ASN A 109 -21.35 10.24 -1.05
N LEU A 110 -20.53 9.24 -0.71
CA LEU A 110 -19.07 9.38 -0.74
C LEU A 110 -18.58 9.69 -2.16
N ALA A 111 -19.06 8.99 -3.19
CA ALA A 111 -18.69 9.24 -4.58
C ALA A 111 -19.15 10.62 -5.06
N GLN A 112 -20.38 11.03 -4.72
CA GLN A 112 -20.90 12.35 -5.06
C GLN A 112 -20.11 13.48 -4.40
N SER A 113 -19.59 13.28 -3.19
CA SER A 113 -18.77 14.29 -2.49
C SER A 113 -17.51 14.70 -3.26
N VAL A 114 -16.97 13.83 -4.12
CA VAL A 114 -15.84 14.15 -5.01
C VAL A 114 -16.16 15.31 -5.97
N PHE A 115 -17.43 15.46 -6.34
CA PHE A 115 -17.90 16.50 -7.27
C PHE A 115 -18.60 17.66 -6.56
N GLY A 116 -18.75 17.60 -5.23
CA GLY A 116 -19.51 18.56 -4.44
C GLY A 116 -20.96 18.65 -4.90
N ALA A 117 -21.45 19.88 -5.07
CA ALA A 117 -22.82 20.15 -5.54
C ALA A 117 -23.03 19.89 -7.05
N LYS A 118 -21.96 19.67 -7.82
CA LYS A 118 -22.08 19.43 -9.26
C LYS A 118 -22.52 18.00 -9.51
N LYS A 119 -23.37 17.80 -10.53
CA LYS A 119 -23.73 16.45 -10.98
C LYS A 119 -22.45 15.67 -11.32
N ALA A 120 -22.30 14.49 -10.75
CA ALA A 120 -21.19 13.60 -11.06
C ALA A 120 -21.17 13.28 -12.56
N LYS A 121 -20.03 13.51 -13.20
CA LYS A 121 -19.82 13.20 -14.62
C LYS A 121 -18.42 12.64 -14.79
N PHE A 122 -18.35 11.34 -15.02
CA PHE A 122 -17.11 10.59 -15.18
C PHE A 122 -17.39 9.30 -15.96
N ARG A 123 -16.35 8.73 -16.57
CA ARG A 123 -16.31 7.37 -17.09
C ARG A 123 -15.86 6.39 -16.00
N THR A 124 -14.82 6.74 -15.25
CA THR A 124 -14.33 5.94 -14.12
C THR A 124 -13.99 6.84 -12.93
N LEU A 125 -14.46 6.47 -11.75
CA LEU A 125 -14.05 7.05 -10.47
C LEU A 125 -13.44 5.94 -9.61
N ILE A 126 -12.26 6.21 -9.06
CA ILE A 126 -11.58 5.32 -8.11
C ILE A 126 -11.37 6.10 -6.81
N ILE A 127 -11.88 5.57 -5.71
CA ILE A 127 -11.59 6.05 -4.36
C ILE A 127 -10.73 4.99 -3.68
N ALA A 128 -9.43 5.29 -3.53
CA ALA A 128 -8.47 4.41 -2.89
C ALA A 128 -8.29 4.80 -1.43
N GLY A 129 -8.28 3.80 -0.55
CA GLY A 129 -8.08 3.99 0.86
C GLY A 129 -7.47 2.77 1.55
N GLU A 130 -7.26 2.92 2.85
CA GLU A 130 -6.76 1.87 3.73
C GLU A 130 -7.86 1.50 4.72
N PHE A 131 -8.24 0.23 4.76
CA PHE A 131 -9.09 -0.31 5.81
C PHE A 131 -8.23 -0.75 6.99
N ALA A 132 -8.47 -0.22 8.18
CA ALA A 132 -7.61 -0.43 9.34
C ALA A 132 -8.42 -0.47 10.64
N GLY A 133 -7.79 -0.96 11.71
CA GLY A 133 -8.42 -1.10 13.02
C GLY A 133 -8.21 -2.49 13.63
N LYS A 134 -8.96 -2.76 14.69
CA LYS A 134 -8.95 -4.03 15.43
C LYS A 134 -9.16 -5.22 14.50
N GLY A 135 -8.24 -6.16 14.57
CA GLY A 135 -8.28 -7.44 13.85
C GLY A 135 -7.88 -7.36 12.37
N ILE A 136 -7.40 -6.22 11.86
CA ILE A 136 -6.96 -6.11 10.46
C ILE A 136 -5.45 -6.39 10.35
N HIS A 137 -4.61 -5.53 10.91
CA HIS A 137 -3.16 -5.79 11.07
C HIS A 137 -2.72 -5.36 12.47
N LYS A 138 -1.59 -5.89 12.94
CA LYS A 138 -1.04 -5.62 14.28
C LYS A 138 0.14 -4.63 14.21
N GLY A 139 0.55 -4.09 15.36
CA GLY A 139 1.85 -3.43 15.51
C GLY A 139 1.87 -1.93 15.21
N THR A 140 0.71 -1.26 15.11
CA THR A 140 0.64 0.22 15.00
C THR A 140 -0.45 0.79 15.90
N GLY A 141 -0.42 2.09 16.17
CA GLY A 141 -1.45 2.73 17.01
C GLY A 141 -2.87 2.60 16.44
N VAL A 142 -3.01 2.47 15.12
CA VAL A 142 -4.32 2.29 14.49
C VAL A 142 -4.89 0.88 14.70
N SER A 143 -4.08 -0.13 15.02
CA SER A 143 -4.58 -1.49 15.27
C SER A 143 -5.41 -1.62 16.54
N GLY A 144 -5.32 -0.65 17.46
CA GLY A 144 -6.13 -0.58 18.68
C GLY A 144 -7.49 0.10 18.50
N LEU A 145 -7.73 0.75 17.36
CA LEU A 145 -8.97 1.49 17.09
C LEU A 145 -10.07 0.59 16.55
N GLU A 146 -11.33 0.99 16.72
CA GLU A 146 -12.43 0.42 15.95
C GLU A 146 -12.17 0.51 14.44
N ARG A 147 -12.66 -0.47 13.67
CA ARG A 147 -12.46 -0.56 12.22
C ARG A 147 -12.91 0.72 11.51
N PHE A 148 -12.12 1.18 10.55
CA PHE A 148 -12.39 2.39 9.77
C PHE A 148 -11.80 2.26 8.37
N PHE A 149 -12.33 3.07 7.45
CA PHE A 149 -11.79 3.21 6.10
C PHE A 149 -11.21 4.62 5.93
N MET A 150 -9.92 4.72 5.57
CA MET A 150 -9.21 5.98 5.37
C MET A 150 -8.97 6.24 3.89
N VAL A 151 -9.73 7.16 3.30
CA VAL A 151 -9.50 7.63 1.92
C VAL A 151 -8.14 8.33 1.85
N PHE A 152 -7.28 7.90 0.92
CA PHE A 152 -5.95 8.50 0.75
C PHE A 152 -5.64 8.96 -0.68
N ASN A 153 -6.35 8.50 -1.71
CA ASN A 153 -6.18 8.96 -3.09
C ASN A 153 -7.46 8.79 -3.90
N ILE A 154 -7.68 9.67 -4.87
CA ILE A 154 -8.84 9.67 -5.75
C ILE A 154 -8.37 9.82 -7.20
N CYS A 155 -8.93 9.00 -8.10
CA CYS A 155 -8.69 9.08 -9.55
C CYS A 155 -10.03 9.29 -10.26
N VAL A 156 -10.08 10.28 -11.16
CA VAL A 156 -11.24 10.55 -12.03
C VAL A 156 -10.75 10.47 -13.46
N ASP A 157 -11.34 9.59 -14.26
CA ASP A 157 -11.02 9.40 -15.68
C ASP A 157 -9.52 9.26 -15.97
N ASP A 158 -8.88 8.35 -15.23
CA ASP A 158 -7.44 8.06 -15.31
C ASP A 158 -6.53 9.23 -14.88
N LEU A 159 -7.06 10.23 -14.17
CA LEU A 159 -6.28 11.32 -13.58
C LEU A 159 -6.37 11.29 -12.06
N TRP A 160 -5.22 11.06 -11.42
CA TRP A 160 -5.08 11.21 -9.97
C TRP A 160 -5.24 12.67 -9.57
N GLN A 161 -6.07 12.90 -8.55
CA GLN A 161 -6.46 14.23 -8.09
C GLN A 161 -5.54 14.72 -6.97
N ASP A 162 -5.44 16.05 -6.80
CA ASP A 162 -4.83 16.63 -5.62
C ASP A 162 -5.78 16.46 -4.42
N MET A 163 -5.44 15.53 -3.54
CA MET A 163 -6.20 15.24 -2.32
C MET A 163 -6.38 16.47 -1.42
N GLY A 164 -5.50 17.47 -1.50
CA GLY A 164 -5.64 18.73 -0.75
C GLY A 164 -6.91 19.51 -1.07
N ARG A 165 -7.57 19.21 -2.20
CA ARG A 165 -8.85 19.81 -2.60
C ARG A 165 -10.06 18.91 -2.33
N LEU A 166 -9.82 17.72 -1.78
CA LEU A 166 -10.81 16.65 -1.60
C LEU A 166 -10.82 16.18 -0.15
N SER A 167 -10.52 17.06 0.80
CA SER A 167 -10.57 16.77 2.25
C SER A 167 -11.97 16.42 2.75
N ASP A 168 -13.00 16.86 2.03
CA ASP A 168 -14.41 16.68 2.39
C ASP A 168 -14.97 15.35 1.88
N VAL A 169 -14.17 14.58 1.14
CA VAL A 169 -14.53 13.22 0.71
C VAL A 169 -14.33 12.28 1.90
N ALA A 170 -15.31 12.30 2.80
CA ALA A 170 -15.36 11.52 4.04
C ALA A 170 -16.82 11.31 4.47
N LEU A 171 -17.07 10.29 5.28
CA LEU A 171 -18.33 10.07 5.99
C LEU A 171 -18.02 9.70 7.46
N PRO A 172 -17.61 10.66 8.31
CA PRO A 172 -17.13 10.36 9.66
C PRO A 172 -18.12 9.60 10.54
N GLY A 173 -19.43 9.85 10.38
CA GLY A 173 -20.49 9.12 11.08
C GLY A 173 -20.55 7.62 10.75
N TYR A 174 -19.93 7.21 9.64
CA TYR A 174 -19.77 5.82 9.21
C TYR A 174 -18.32 5.31 9.36
N ARG A 175 -17.47 6.04 10.10
CA ARG A 175 -16.03 5.76 10.24
C ARG A 175 -15.29 5.67 8.89
N VAL A 176 -15.74 6.46 7.91
CA VAL A 176 -14.99 6.73 6.68
C VAL A 176 -14.34 8.10 6.82
N PHE A 177 -13.03 8.13 6.88
CA PHE A 177 -12.25 9.34 7.09
C PHE A 177 -11.42 9.68 5.86
N ASN A 178 -10.95 10.93 5.77
CA ASN A 178 -10.01 11.35 4.75
C ASN A 178 -8.66 11.65 5.38
N ILE A 179 -7.57 11.13 4.80
CA ILE A 179 -6.23 11.30 5.35
C ILE A 179 -5.83 12.79 5.45
N MET A 180 -6.44 13.63 4.63
CA MET A 180 -6.20 15.07 4.61
C MET A 180 -6.79 15.81 5.81
N ASN A 181 -7.68 15.19 6.60
CA ASN A 181 -8.19 15.78 7.84
C ASN A 181 -7.22 15.58 9.03
N TYR A 182 -6.08 14.93 8.82
CA TYR A 182 -5.08 14.64 9.84
C TYR A 182 -3.77 15.37 9.55
N LYS A 183 -2.80 15.25 10.47
CA LYS A 183 -1.50 15.90 10.32
C LYS A 183 -0.87 15.57 8.96
N THR A 184 -0.49 16.62 8.24
CA THR A 184 0.27 16.54 6.99
C THR A 184 1.63 17.19 7.14
N PHE A 185 2.53 16.85 6.22
CA PHE A 185 3.91 17.33 6.20
C PHE A 185 4.21 17.97 4.84
N LYS A 186 5.25 18.80 4.79
CA LYS A 186 5.70 19.43 3.55
C LYS A 186 7.22 19.40 3.45
N VAL A 187 7.72 19.10 2.26
CA VAL A 187 9.14 19.21 1.90
C VAL A 187 9.26 19.71 0.46
N ALA A 188 10.25 20.56 0.19
CA ALA A 188 10.59 20.97 -1.17
C ALA A 188 11.82 20.18 -1.63
N ILE A 189 11.73 19.53 -2.79
CA ILE A 189 12.81 18.67 -3.30
C ILE A 189 13.21 19.15 -4.69
N ASN A 190 14.52 19.30 -4.90
CA ASN A 190 15.10 19.45 -6.24
C ASN A 190 15.72 18.12 -6.68
N LEU A 191 15.04 17.40 -7.57
CA LEU A 191 15.44 16.09 -8.05
C LEU A 191 16.72 16.10 -8.89
N ASN A 192 17.12 17.27 -9.41
CA ASN A 192 18.35 17.46 -10.19
C ASN A 192 19.57 17.83 -9.33
N ALA A 193 19.42 17.96 -8.02
CA ALA A 193 20.49 18.34 -7.11
C ALA A 193 20.71 17.26 -6.04
N ASP A 194 21.64 17.55 -5.12
CA ASP A 194 21.76 16.79 -3.89
C ASP A 194 20.45 16.88 -3.08
N THR A 195 19.97 15.71 -2.64
CA THR A 195 18.71 15.53 -1.93
C THR A 195 18.91 15.22 -0.45
N ALA A 196 20.15 15.13 0.04
CA ALA A 196 20.46 14.71 1.40
C ALA A 196 19.75 15.52 2.50
N ALA A 197 19.65 16.85 2.34
CA ALA A 197 18.95 17.70 3.32
C ALA A 197 17.44 17.41 3.35
N ALA A 198 16.81 17.23 2.19
CA ALA A 198 15.39 16.88 2.11
C ALA A 198 15.14 15.46 2.66
N GLU A 199 16.03 14.52 2.38
CA GLU A 199 15.95 13.15 2.91
C GLU A 199 16.05 13.12 4.44
N ARG A 200 16.98 13.86 5.03
CA ARG A 200 17.06 14.03 6.50
C ARG A 200 15.76 14.58 7.08
N GLN A 201 15.22 15.65 6.49
CA GLN A 201 13.97 16.25 6.92
C GLN A 201 12.79 15.26 6.82
N MET A 202 12.68 14.49 5.73
CA MET A 202 11.64 13.48 5.58
C MET A 202 11.75 12.37 6.63
N MET A 203 12.98 11.97 6.98
CA MET A 203 13.21 10.97 8.03
C MET A 203 12.93 11.51 9.43
N GLU A 204 13.20 12.78 9.72
CA GLU A 204 12.78 13.43 10.97
C GLU A 204 11.25 13.40 11.14
N TYR A 205 10.50 13.76 10.09
CA TYR A 205 9.04 13.65 10.10
C TYR A 205 8.57 12.20 10.25
N THR A 206 9.24 11.25 9.59
CA THR A 206 8.93 9.82 9.69
C THR A 206 9.15 9.32 11.12
N LYS A 207 10.21 9.77 11.78
CA LYS A 207 10.49 9.48 13.19
C LYS A 207 9.42 10.07 14.11
N GLU A 208 8.94 11.28 13.81
CA GLU A 208 7.83 11.89 14.54
C GLU A 208 6.58 11.00 14.51
N VAL A 209 6.19 10.54 13.31
CA VAL A 209 5.05 9.61 13.13
C VAL A 209 5.29 8.28 13.82
N ALA A 210 6.52 7.78 13.79
CA ALA A 210 6.89 6.52 14.45
C ALA A 210 6.82 6.60 15.96
N ASN A 211 7.11 7.76 16.56
CA ASN A 211 6.97 7.94 18.01
C ASN A 211 5.49 7.94 18.43
N VAL A 212 4.66 8.71 17.73
CA VAL A 212 3.22 8.79 17.99
C VAL A 212 2.47 8.95 16.68
N CYS A 213 1.63 7.98 16.33
CA CYS A 213 0.81 8.04 15.13
C CYS A 213 -0.22 9.18 15.22
N PRO A 214 -0.15 10.23 14.36
CA PRO A 214 -1.07 11.36 14.44
C PRO A 214 -2.53 10.98 14.20
N VAL A 215 -2.77 10.00 13.32
CA VAL A 215 -4.11 9.49 13.02
C VAL A 215 -4.67 8.71 14.19
N ALA A 216 -3.86 7.83 14.80
CA ALA A 216 -4.30 7.06 15.96
C ALA A 216 -4.67 8.01 17.11
N LYS A 217 -3.82 9.00 17.39
CA LYS A 217 -4.07 10.02 18.41
C LYS A 217 -5.35 10.81 18.15
N ALA A 218 -5.55 11.29 16.93
CA ALA A 218 -6.73 12.07 16.56
C ALA A 218 -8.04 11.27 16.66
N LEU A 219 -7.98 9.95 16.45
CA LEU A 219 -9.11 9.04 16.60
C LEU A 219 -9.28 8.47 18.02
N GLY A 220 -8.59 9.05 19.02
CA GLY A 220 -8.71 8.66 20.43
C GLY A 220 -7.89 7.44 20.85
N GLY A 221 -6.97 6.97 20.01
CA GLY A 221 -6.04 5.88 20.30
C GLY A 221 -4.62 6.35 20.63
N SER A 222 -3.72 5.38 20.80
CA SER A 222 -2.30 5.62 21.07
C SER A 222 -1.42 4.60 20.38
N GLY A 223 -0.14 4.91 20.18
CA GLY A 223 0.86 4.00 19.65
C GLY A 223 1.57 4.55 18.42
N ILE A 224 2.48 3.74 17.89
CA ILE A 224 3.43 4.11 16.84
C ILE A 224 2.79 4.11 15.44
N GLY A 225 3.28 4.98 14.54
CA GLY A 225 2.84 5.04 13.14
C GLY A 225 3.86 4.43 12.18
N GLU A 226 3.41 3.87 11.05
CA GLU A 226 4.29 3.13 10.13
C GLU A 226 5.31 4.04 9.42
N GLY A 227 4.85 5.21 8.98
CA GLY A 227 5.66 6.15 8.21
C GLY A 227 4.83 7.18 7.47
N ILE A 228 5.34 7.67 6.35
CA ILE A 228 4.72 8.75 5.56
C ILE A 228 4.65 8.35 4.08
N VAL A 229 3.54 8.65 3.42
CA VAL A 229 3.41 8.65 1.96
C VAL A 229 3.57 10.08 1.47
N TRP A 230 4.49 10.31 0.55
CA TRP A 230 4.82 11.60 -0.04
C TRP A 230 4.26 11.67 -1.46
N THR A 231 3.44 12.67 -1.73
CA THR A 231 2.88 12.95 -3.06
C THR A 231 3.46 14.25 -3.60
N MET A 232 4.01 14.19 -4.82
CA MET A 232 4.52 15.35 -5.54
C MET A 232 3.35 16.25 -5.95
N LEU A 233 3.39 17.51 -5.51
CA LEU A 233 2.41 18.51 -5.91
C LEU A 233 2.83 19.09 -7.25
N VAL A 234 2.01 18.85 -8.28
CA VAL A 234 2.26 19.33 -9.64
C VAL A 234 1.05 20.12 -10.14
N PRO A 235 1.26 21.14 -10.99
CA PRO A 235 0.15 21.82 -11.67
C PRO A 235 -0.70 20.84 -12.49
N ILE A 236 -2.00 21.17 -12.69
CA ILE A 236 -2.99 20.35 -13.42
C ILE A 236 -2.46 19.85 -14.77
N ARG A 237 -1.75 20.70 -15.53
CA ARG A 237 -1.16 20.33 -16.83
C ARG A 237 -0.14 19.18 -16.80
N HIS A 238 0.33 18.79 -15.61
CA HIS A 238 1.26 17.68 -15.40
C HIS A 238 0.59 16.47 -14.72
N HIS A 239 -0.71 16.54 -14.41
CA HIS A 239 -1.49 15.40 -13.93
C HIS A 239 -1.42 14.25 -14.96
N ARG A 240 -1.46 13.02 -14.45
CA ARG A 240 -1.19 11.82 -15.24
C ARG A 240 -1.83 10.58 -14.61
N PRO A 241 -1.90 9.46 -15.36
CA PRO A 241 -2.42 8.19 -14.85
C PRO A 241 -1.56 7.50 -13.79
N SER A 242 -0.32 7.92 -13.61
CA SER A 242 0.55 7.41 -12.53
C SER A 242 0.56 8.35 -11.32
N VAL A 243 0.48 7.77 -10.12
CA VAL A 243 0.69 8.52 -8.88
C VAL A 243 2.16 8.91 -8.80
N LEU A 244 2.44 10.21 -8.69
CA LEU A 244 3.79 10.72 -8.45
C LEU A 244 4.06 10.77 -6.95
N GLY A 245 4.41 9.62 -6.37
CA GLY A 245 4.68 9.56 -4.95
C GLY A 245 5.61 8.43 -4.53
N PHE A 246 6.10 8.55 -3.31
CA PHE A 246 6.95 7.58 -2.64
C PHE A 246 6.57 7.45 -1.18
N LYS A 247 7.19 6.52 -0.46
CA LYS A 247 7.00 6.29 0.97
C LYS A 247 8.32 6.42 1.70
N THR A 248 8.25 6.84 2.95
CA THR A 248 9.31 6.69 3.95
C THR A 248 8.72 5.89 5.12
N LYS A 249 9.52 4.98 5.68
CA LYS A 249 9.10 4.15 6.82
C LYS A 249 10.15 4.27 7.91
N SER A 250 9.70 4.19 9.16
CA SER A 250 10.65 4.08 10.28
C SER A 250 11.31 2.71 10.27
N ASP A 251 12.54 2.64 10.78
CA ASP A 251 13.39 1.45 10.75
C ASP A 251 12.70 0.23 11.37
N ILE A 252 11.87 0.44 12.41
CA ILE A 252 11.11 -0.63 13.09
C ILE A 252 10.09 -1.32 12.17
N PHE A 253 9.64 -0.63 11.12
CA PHE A 253 8.68 -1.11 10.12
C PHE A 253 9.32 -1.61 8.83
N LEU A 254 10.66 -1.58 8.73
CA LEU A 254 11.35 -2.23 7.62
C LEU A 254 11.09 -3.74 7.66
N ALA A 255 11.09 -4.34 6.48
CA ALA A 255 10.91 -5.78 6.32
C ALA A 255 12.25 -6.54 6.29
N THR A 256 13.35 -5.82 6.49
CA THR A 256 14.73 -6.34 6.57
C THR A 256 15.01 -6.94 7.94
N ALA A 257 16.04 -7.77 8.05
CA ALA A 257 16.37 -8.44 9.31
C ALA A 257 16.95 -7.50 10.38
N TYR A 258 17.46 -6.33 10.00
CA TYR A 258 18.01 -5.33 10.93
C TYR A 258 16.97 -4.34 11.45
N ALA A 259 15.69 -4.49 11.09
CA ALA A 259 14.63 -3.70 11.68
C ALA A 259 14.68 -3.86 13.21
N PRO A 260 14.77 -2.78 14.01
CA PRO A 260 14.78 -2.87 15.47
C PRO A 260 13.45 -3.47 15.94
N ARG A 261 13.45 -4.76 16.24
CA ARG A 261 12.29 -5.52 16.72
C ARG A 261 12.73 -6.41 17.88
N ALA A 262 11.77 -6.86 18.67
CA ALA A 262 12.04 -7.90 19.66
C ALA A 262 12.75 -9.08 18.94
N PRO A 263 13.88 -9.58 19.49
CA PRO A 263 14.60 -10.67 18.86
C PRO A 263 13.67 -11.87 18.67
N PRO A 264 13.73 -12.57 17.53
CA PRO A 264 12.92 -13.76 17.32
C PRO A 264 13.24 -14.81 18.39
N THR A 265 12.25 -15.64 18.74
CA THR A 265 12.37 -16.73 19.73
C THR A 265 13.41 -17.80 19.34
N ALA A 266 13.92 -17.75 18.10
CA ALA A 266 15.10 -18.48 17.66
C ALA A 266 15.86 -17.63 16.63
N PRO A 267 17.16 -17.41 16.78
CA PRO A 267 17.98 -16.84 15.73
C PRO A 267 17.98 -17.80 14.53
N VAL A 268 17.69 -17.30 13.33
CA VAL A 268 18.08 -18.01 12.10
C VAL A 268 19.57 -17.71 11.89
N THR A 269 20.43 -18.34 12.71
CA THR A 269 21.88 -18.14 12.65
C THR A 269 22.54 -19.25 11.86
N GLN A 270 22.81 -18.97 10.59
CA GLN A 270 24.00 -19.47 9.92
C GLN A 270 24.86 -18.25 9.60
N GLU A 271 26.15 -18.28 9.96
CA GLU A 271 27.07 -17.21 9.56
C GLU A 271 27.09 -17.10 8.03
N PRO A 272 26.94 -15.89 7.46
CA PRO A 272 26.92 -15.72 6.02
C PRO A 272 28.30 -16.06 5.45
N LYS A 273 28.34 -17.03 4.53
CA LYS A 273 29.58 -17.52 3.90
C LYS A 273 29.87 -16.85 2.57
N THR A 274 28.90 -16.12 2.02
CA THR A 274 28.98 -15.49 0.70
C THR A 274 28.24 -14.15 0.70
N ILE A 275 28.59 -13.27 -0.25
CA ILE A 275 27.87 -12.00 -0.51
C ILE A 275 26.36 -12.21 -0.73
N VAL A 276 25.99 -13.37 -1.31
CA VAL A 276 24.57 -13.74 -1.49
C VAL A 276 23.91 -14.04 -0.13
N ASP A 277 24.61 -14.72 0.78
CA ASP A 277 24.09 -14.99 2.13
C ASP A 277 23.92 -13.71 2.94
N GLU A 278 24.87 -12.79 2.85
CA GLU A 278 24.78 -11.48 3.50
C GLU A 278 23.55 -10.71 3.01
N PHE A 279 23.36 -10.65 1.69
CA PHE A 279 22.20 -9.99 1.10
C PHE A 279 20.88 -10.62 1.54
N VAL A 280 20.78 -11.95 1.49
CA VAL A 280 19.53 -12.65 1.87
C VAL A 280 19.24 -12.49 3.35
N SER A 281 20.26 -12.60 4.20
CA SER A 281 20.14 -12.38 5.65
C SER A 281 19.70 -10.97 5.95
N TYR A 282 20.20 -9.97 5.22
CA TYR A 282 19.74 -8.59 5.32
C TYR A 282 18.27 -8.45 4.84
N ALA A 283 17.98 -8.95 3.64
CA ALA A 283 16.77 -8.60 2.90
C ALA A 283 15.53 -9.30 3.47
N VAL A 284 15.64 -10.58 3.83
CA VAL A 284 14.48 -11.42 4.18
C VAL A 284 14.29 -11.44 5.69
N GLY A 285 13.76 -10.34 6.24
CA GLY A 285 13.36 -10.30 7.64
C GLY A 285 12.05 -11.04 7.92
N GLN A 286 11.83 -11.36 9.20
CA GLN A 286 10.62 -12.02 9.71
C GLN A 286 9.32 -11.36 9.20
N ARG A 287 9.27 -10.01 9.16
CA ARG A 287 8.08 -9.29 8.68
C ARG A 287 7.69 -9.65 7.26
N ARG A 288 8.68 -9.83 6.38
CA ARG A 288 8.44 -10.10 4.96
C ARG A 288 7.76 -11.46 4.81
N LEU A 289 8.18 -12.43 5.62
CA LEU A 289 7.58 -13.76 5.67
C LEU A 289 6.13 -13.69 6.19
N GLU A 290 5.89 -12.93 7.26
CA GLU A 290 4.53 -12.66 7.77
C GLU A 290 3.64 -11.97 6.71
N GLN A 291 4.21 -11.03 5.96
CA GLN A 291 3.56 -10.35 4.84
C GLN A 291 3.15 -11.32 3.72
N GLY A 292 3.97 -12.35 3.48
CA GLY A 292 3.63 -13.43 2.55
C GLY A 292 2.45 -14.26 3.04
N VAL A 293 2.33 -14.50 4.35
CA VAL A 293 1.16 -15.16 4.95
C VAL A 293 -0.08 -14.28 4.80
N GLU A 294 0.03 -12.97 5.06
CA GLU A 294 -1.05 -11.99 4.86
C GLU A 294 -1.53 -12.01 3.40
N TYR A 295 -0.61 -12.08 2.43
CA TYR A 295 -0.95 -12.21 1.01
C TYR A 295 -1.66 -13.52 0.69
N MET A 296 -1.19 -14.64 1.22
CA MET A 296 -1.81 -15.95 1.01
C MET A 296 -3.27 -15.94 1.50
N ALA A 297 -3.51 -15.38 2.68
CA ALA A 297 -4.85 -15.18 3.23
C ALA A 297 -5.68 -14.27 2.31
N GLU A 298 -5.16 -13.11 1.89
CA GLU A 298 -5.84 -12.20 0.96
C GLU A 298 -6.20 -12.88 -0.37
N MET A 299 -5.41 -13.84 -0.83
CA MET A 299 -5.70 -14.56 -2.08
C MET A 299 -6.60 -15.78 -1.88
N GLY A 300 -7.03 -16.08 -0.65
CA GLY A 300 -7.77 -17.30 -0.33
C GLY A 300 -6.96 -18.57 -0.55
N ILE A 301 -5.62 -18.48 -0.54
CA ILE A 301 -4.73 -19.63 -0.73
C ILE A 301 -4.52 -20.30 0.63
N PRO A 302 -4.94 -21.56 0.81
CA PRO A 302 -4.81 -22.24 2.09
C PRO A 302 -3.35 -22.34 2.55
N LEU A 303 -3.11 -22.09 3.84
CA LEU A 303 -1.78 -22.26 4.45
C LEU A 303 -1.50 -23.75 4.65
N LYS A 304 -0.98 -24.39 3.59
CA LYS A 304 -0.67 -25.83 3.51
C LYS A 304 0.65 -26.03 2.77
N ALA A 305 1.32 -27.15 3.04
CA ALA A 305 2.60 -27.51 2.40
C ALA A 305 2.53 -27.51 0.86
N GLU A 306 1.39 -27.93 0.28
CA GLU A 306 1.15 -27.91 -1.17
C GLU A 306 1.27 -26.51 -1.79
N ASN A 307 1.00 -25.45 -1.01
CA ASN A 307 1.00 -24.06 -1.47
C ASN A 307 2.33 -23.33 -1.16
N VAL A 308 3.36 -24.03 -0.71
CA VAL A 308 4.67 -23.43 -0.38
C VAL A 308 5.30 -22.72 -1.58
N LYS A 309 5.08 -23.23 -2.80
CA LYS A 309 5.57 -22.58 -4.03
C LYS A 309 4.98 -21.18 -4.21
N SER A 310 3.69 -21.01 -3.96
CA SER A 310 3.01 -19.71 -4.03
C SER A 310 3.58 -18.73 -3.02
N PHE A 311 3.78 -19.17 -1.77
CA PHE A 311 4.39 -18.38 -0.71
C PHE A 311 5.83 -17.95 -1.06
N THR A 312 6.70 -18.91 -1.40
CA THR A 312 8.11 -18.63 -1.73
C THR A 312 8.26 -17.70 -2.92
N ARG A 313 7.42 -17.86 -3.96
CA ARG A 313 7.41 -16.97 -5.12
C ARG A 313 7.05 -15.54 -4.72
N TRP A 314 6.03 -15.37 -3.89
CA TRP A 314 5.66 -14.04 -3.39
C TRP A 314 6.81 -13.39 -2.61
N VAL A 315 7.48 -14.13 -1.72
CA VAL A 315 8.60 -13.60 -0.92
C VAL A 315 9.78 -13.19 -1.79
N ILE A 316 10.09 -13.98 -2.84
CA ILE A 316 11.12 -13.64 -3.83
C ILE A 316 10.75 -12.35 -4.55
N ASP A 317 9.55 -12.29 -5.13
CA ASP A 317 9.09 -11.15 -5.93
C ASP A 317 9.03 -9.85 -5.10
N ASP A 318 8.56 -9.92 -3.85
CA ASP A 318 8.53 -8.78 -2.93
C ASP A 318 9.95 -8.33 -2.54
N THR A 319 10.85 -9.27 -2.25
CA THR A 319 12.25 -8.97 -1.92
C THR A 319 12.98 -8.26 -3.04
N LEU A 320 12.91 -8.81 -4.26
CA LEU A 320 13.58 -8.23 -5.42
C LEU A 320 13.05 -6.83 -5.74
N LYS A 321 11.77 -6.58 -5.44
CA LYS A 321 11.13 -5.30 -5.68
C LYS A 321 11.51 -4.25 -4.65
N GLU A 322 11.41 -4.55 -3.35
CA GLU A 322 11.70 -3.58 -2.30
C GLU A 322 13.21 -3.34 -2.12
N GLU A 323 14.06 -4.36 -2.34
CA GLU A 323 15.53 -4.29 -2.15
C GLU A 323 16.32 -4.21 -3.46
N ALA A 324 15.67 -3.83 -4.57
CA ALA A 324 16.27 -3.79 -5.90
C ALA A 324 17.57 -2.98 -5.99
N GLU A 325 17.64 -1.85 -5.26
CA GLU A 325 18.82 -0.99 -5.25
C GLU A 325 19.93 -1.57 -4.37
N GLN A 326 19.60 -2.13 -3.20
CA GLN A 326 20.58 -2.77 -2.33
C GLN A 326 21.23 -3.99 -3.00
N MET A 327 20.44 -4.76 -3.76
CA MET A 327 20.96 -5.91 -4.52
C MET A 327 22.01 -5.49 -5.56
N LYS A 328 21.83 -4.33 -6.20
CA LYS A 328 22.80 -3.78 -7.17
C LYS A 328 24.08 -3.31 -6.49
N VAL A 329 23.96 -2.64 -5.34
CA VAL A 329 25.11 -2.19 -4.54
C VAL A 329 25.95 -3.38 -4.10
N THR A 330 25.28 -4.44 -3.64
CA THR A 330 25.91 -5.67 -3.14
C THR A 330 26.46 -6.54 -4.28
N LYS A 331 26.10 -6.28 -5.55
CA LYS A 331 26.49 -7.05 -6.74
C LYS A 331 26.17 -8.55 -6.64
N ALA A 332 25.14 -8.91 -5.89
CA ALA A 332 24.72 -10.30 -5.73
C ALA A 332 24.05 -10.82 -7.02
N HIS A 333 24.40 -12.03 -7.45
CA HIS A 333 23.86 -12.60 -8.69
C HIS A 333 22.36 -12.91 -8.54
N PRO A 334 21.46 -12.34 -9.37
CA PRO A 334 20.01 -12.44 -9.15
C PRO A 334 19.47 -13.86 -9.06
N SER A 335 19.95 -14.79 -9.92
CA SER A 335 19.46 -16.16 -9.89
C SER A 335 19.83 -16.91 -8.60
N LEU A 336 21.04 -16.67 -8.06
CA LEU A 336 21.49 -17.29 -6.82
C LEU A 336 20.75 -16.70 -5.62
N VAL A 337 20.49 -15.39 -5.64
CA VAL A 337 19.66 -14.70 -4.65
C VAL A 337 18.25 -15.31 -4.60
N CYS A 338 17.59 -15.49 -5.75
CA CYS A 338 16.25 -16.10 -5.79
C CYS A 338 16.20 -17.50 -5.18
N VAL A 339 17.20 -18.35 -5.48
CA VAL A 339 17.29 -19.71 -4.92
C VAL A 339 17.43 -19.65 -3.40
N LYS A 340 18.34 -18.82 -2.88
CA LYS A 340 18.57 -18.72 -1.43
C LYS A 340 17.36 -18.14 -0.67
N ILE A 341 16.72 -17.11 -1.22
CA ILE A 341 15.46 -16.57 -0.65
C ILE A 341 14.38 -17.65 -0.62
N GLY A 342 14.21 -18.38 -1.73
CA GLY A 342 13.19 -19.42 -1.84
C GLY A 342 13.38 -20.56 -0.83
N ASN A 343 14.62 -20.99 -0.62
CA ASN A 343 14.93 -22.02 0.38
C ASN A 343 14.67 -21.52 1.81
N LEU A 344 15.16 -20.32 2.17
CA LEU A 344 14.91 -19.72 3.48
C LEU A 344 13.41 -19.57 3.76
N ALA A 345 12.66 -19.06 2.78
CA ALA A 345 11.22 -18.87 2.90
C ALA A 345 10.48 -20.21 3.07
N ARG A 346 10.89 -21.27 2.35
CA ARG A 346 10.33 -22.62 2.52
C ARG A 346 10.56 -23.13 3.93
N ASP A 347 11.80 -23.12 4.40
CA ASP A 347 12.17 -23.64 5.72
C ASP A 347 11.42 -22.91 6.85
N TRP A 348 11.20 -21.60 6.68
CA TRP A 348 10.40 -20.81 7.61
C TRP A 348 8.91 -21.18 7.56
N PHE A 349 8.35 -21.36 6.36
CA PHE A 349 6.95 -21.67 6.18
C PHE A 349 6.59 -23.03 6.76
N ASP A 350 7.45 -24.03 6.59
CA ASP A 350 7.26 -25.36 7.15
C ASP A 350 7.18 -25.30 8.70
N LYS A 351 8.12 -24.59 9.34
CA LYS A 351 8.09 -24.33 10.78
C LYS A 351 6.86 -23.53 11.24
N TYR A 352 6.39 -22.60 10.41
CA TYR A 352 5.19 -21.83 10.68
C TYR A 352 3.95 -22.73 10.69
N LEU A 353 3.81 -23.65 9.72
CA LEU A 353 2.71 -24.61 9.65
C LEU A 353 2.69 -25.58 10.84
N GLU A 354 3.86 -26.04 11.29
CA GLU A 354 4.00 -26.86 12.49
C GLU A 354 3.47 -26.14 13.74
N LYS A 355 3.85 -24.88 13.95
CA LYS A 355 3.39 -24.07 15.09
C LYS A 355 1.88 -23.88 15.09
N VAL A 356 1.31 -23.49 13.95
CA VAL A 356 -0.14 -23.26 13.83
C VAL A 356 -0.93 -24.55 14.06
N SER A 357 -0.39 -25.70 13.64
CA SER A 357 -1.01 -27.01 13.88
C SER A 357 -1.00 -27.42 15.35
N VAL A 358 0.03 -27.02 16.12
CA VAL A 358 0.14 -27.29 17.56
C VAL A 358 -0.78 -26.36 18.37
N GLU A 359 -0.83 -25.07 18.02
CA GLU A 359 -1.72 -24.11 18.69
C GLU A 359 -3.20 -24.41 18.44
N GLY A 360 -3.56 -24.88 17.23
CA GLY A 360 -4.94 -25.29 16.92
C GLY A 360 -5.43 -26.49 17.74
N LYS A 361 -4.53 -27.37 18.21
CA LYS A 361 -4.89 -28.50 19.09
C LYS A 361 -5.11 -28.08 20.55
N LYS A 362 -4.37 -27.08 21.04
CA LYS A 362 -4.49 -26.58 22.43
C LYS A 362 -5.73 -25.73 22.71
N VAL A 363 -6.44 -25.26 21.67
CA VAL A 363 -7.68 -24.47 21.81
C VAL A 363 -8.93 -25.39 21.81
N GLN A 364 -8.76 -26.68 21.51
CA GLN A 364 -9.83 -27.69 21.50
C GLN A 364 -9.84 -28.59 22.74
N GLU A 365 -8.86 -28.43 23.64
CA GLU A 365 -8.85 -28.94 25.01
C GLU A 365 -9.22 -27.81 25.98
#